data_AF-A0A8T2PFP1-F1
#
_entry.id   AF-A0A8T2PFP1-F1
#
_cell.length_a   1.000
_cell.length_b   1.000
_cell.length_c   1.000
_cell.angle_alpha   90.00
_cell.angle_beta   90.00
_cell.angle_gamma   90.00
#
_symmetry.space_group_name_H-M   'P 1'
#
loop_
_entity.id
_entity.type
_entity.pdbx_description
1 polymer ?
#
loop_
_entity_poly.entity_id
_entity_poly.type
_entity_poly.pdbx_seq_one_letter_code
_entity_poly.pdbx_strand_id
1 'polypeptide(L)'
;MQYHRPLSVAEPQVQIYEQPKQRGTRFRYKCEGPSAGSIPGERSSENNRSFPSIQILNYYGRGKVRVSLVTKNEPYRPHPHELVGKDCVDGYYEAEFGPDRSIIM
;
A
#
# COMPACT_ATOMS: atom_id res chain seq x y z
N MET A 1 6.38 31.78 30.85
CA MET A 1 5.35 30.96 30.17
C MET A 1 6.08 29.87 29.40
N GLN A 2 6.25 28.69 30.01
CA GLN A 2 6.90 27.56 29.36
C GLN A 2 5.83 26.76 28.61
N TYR A 3 5.95 26.64 27.30
CA TYR A 3 5.12 25.72 26.51
C TYR A 3 5.42 24.29 26.97
N HIS A 4 4.44 23.65 27.60
CA HIS A 4 4.49 22.23 27.87
C HIS A 4 4.41 21.51 26.51
N ARG A 5 5.57 21.07 26.00
CA ARG A 5 5.62 20.10 24.90
C ARG A 5 4.91 18.84 25.42
N PRO A 6 3.77 18.43 24.87
CA PRO A 6 3.13 17.21 25.33
C PRO A 6 4.12 16.06 25.15
N LEU A 7 4.13 15.13 26.12
CA LEU A 7 4.89 13.88 26.09
C LEU A 7 4.93 13.34 24.67
N SER A 8 6.15 13.14 24.16
CA SER A 8 6.48 12.76 22.78
C SER A 8 5.48 11.80 22.16
N VAL A 9 4.47 12.32 21.46
CA VAL A 9 3.72 11.50 20.50
C VAL A 9 4.75 11.18 19.43
N ALA A 10 5.13 9.91 19.32
CA ALA A 10 6.11 9.44 18.34
C ALA A 10 5.69 9.91 16.94
N GLU A 11 6.67 10.13 16.06
CA GLU A 11 6.37 10.62 14.71
C GLU A 11 5.44 9.64 13.97
N PRO A 12 4.51 10.15 13.12
CA PRO A 12 3.68 9.32 12.26
C PRO A 12 4.54 8.36 11.44
N GLN A 13 4.18 7.09 11.45
CA GLN A 13 4.93 6.04 10.73
C GLN A 13 3.98 5.13 9.96
N VAL A 14 4.50 4.57 8.87
CA VAL A 14 3.81 3.54 8.10
C VAL A 14 4.58 2.24 8.25
N GLN A 15 3.86 1.18 8.61
CA GLN A 15 4.40 -0.17 8.68
C GLN A 15 3.65 -1.07 7.70
N ILE A 16 4.36 -1.94 6.98
CA ILE A 16 3.69 -2.98 6.20
C ILE A 16 3.17 -4.04 7.18
N TYR A 17 1.84 -4.18 7.27
CA TYR A 17 1.18 -5.17 8.13
C TYR A 17 1.18 -6.56 7.48
N GLU A 18 0.96 -6.60 6.17
CA GLU A 18 1.09 -7.79 5.34
C GLU A 18 1.78 -7.46 4.03
N GLN A 19 2.85 -8.21 3.74
CA GLN A 19 3.61 -8.07 2.49
C GLN A 19 2.83 -8.64 1.29
N PRO A 20 3.06 -8.15 0.06
CA PRO A 20 2.61 -8.85 -1.13
C PRO A 20 3.33 -10.19 -1.26
N LYS A 21 2.62 -11.19 -1.78
CA LYS A 21 3.22 -12.50 -2.06
C LYS A 21 4.32 -12.36 -3.11
N GLN A 22 5.52 -12.86 -2.80
CA GLN A 22 6.69 -12.70 -3.68
C GLN A 22 6.56 -13.43 -5.03
N ARG A 23 5.71 -14.46 -5.11
CA ARG A 23 5.56 -15.31 -6.29
C ARG A 23 4.09 -15.65 -6.50
N GLY A 24 3.76 -16.02 -7.74
CA GLY A 24 2.42 -16.47 -8.13
C GLY A 24 1.58 -15.40 -8.83
N THR A 25 2.01 -14.13 -8.81
CA THR A 25 1.39 -13.07 -9.62
C THR A 25 2.04 -13.00 -10.99
N ARG A 26 1.21 -13.06 -12.04
CA ARG A 26 1.65 -12.91 -13.43
C ARG A 26 1.39 -11.48 -13.90
N PHE A 27 2.44 -10.77 -14.31
CA PHE A 27 2.27 -9.50 -15.02
C PHE A 27 1.58 -9.71 -16.36
N ARG A 28 0.77 -8.74 -16.75
CA ARG A 28 -0.08 -8.79 -17.94
C ARG A 28 0.28 -7.68 -18.90
N TYR A 29 0.24 -7.99 -20.19
CA TYR A 29 0.40 -6.97 -21.23
C TYR A 29 -0.89 -6.19 -21.43
N LYS A 30 -0.76 -4.92 -21.84
CA LYS A 30 -1.92 -4.07 -22.15
C LYS A 30 -2.84 -4.68 -23.23
N CYS A 31 -2.30 -5.50 -24.13
CA CYS A 31 -3.08 -6.18 -25.17
C CYS A 31 -3.91 -7.39 -24.69
N GLU A 32 -3.68 -7.90 -23.47
CA GLU A 32 -4.48 -9.01 -22.90
C GLU A 32 -5.86 -8.57 -22.41
N GLY A 33 -6.14 -7.26 -22.40
CA GLY A 33 -7.39 -6.69 -21.91
C GLY A 33 -7.38 -6.39 -20.40
N PRO A 34 -8.54 -5.98 -19.84
CA PRO A 34 -8.62 -5.32 -18.53
C PRO A 34 -8.48 -6.25 -17.32
N SER A 35 -8.33 -7.57 -17.52
CA SER A 35 -8.35 -8.55 -16.44
C SER A 35 -7.00 -8.67 -15.75
N ALA A 36 -6.68 -7.71 -14.88
CA ALA A 36 -5.63 -7.87 -13.88
C ALA A 36 -6.21 -8.57 -12.64
N GLY A 37 -5.66 -9.72 -12.29
CA GLY A 37 -5.98 -10.38 -11.02
C GLY A 37 -5.47 -9.57 -9.83
N SER A 38 -6.04 -9.81 -8.65
CA SER A 38 -5.57 -9.19 -7.41
C SER A 38 -4.15 -9.64 -7.05
N ILE A 39 -3.37 -8.75 -6.43
CA ILE A 39 -2.08 -9.10 -5.82
C ILE A 39 -2.40 -9.75 -4.46
N PRO A 40 -2.10 -11.04 -4.25
CA PRO A 40 -2.36 -11.69 -2.98
C PRO A 40 -1.35 -11.24 -1.92
N GLY A 41 -1.78 -11.22 -0.66
CA GLY A 41 -0.90 -11.07 0.48
C GLY A 41 -0.04 -12.32 0.72
N GLU A 42 1.05 -12.16 1.45
CA GLU A 42 1.99 -13.24 1.77
C GLU A 42 1.31 -14.39 2.53
N ARG A 43 0.32 -14.07 3.37
CA ARG A 43 -0.43 -15.06 4.17
C ARG A 43 -1.62 -15.65 3.40
N SER A 44 -1.84 -15.21 2.16
CA SER A 44 -3.00 -15.62 1.37
C SER A 44 -2.89 -17.08 0.97
N SER A 45 -3.97 -17.80 1.25
CA SER A 45 -4.17 -19.21 0.90
C SER A 45 -5.39 -19.37 -0.01
N GLU A 46 -5.64 -20.59 -0.49
CA GLU A 46 -6.80 -20.88 -1.33
C GLU A 46 -8.13 -20.68 -0.57
N ASN A 47 -8.16 -21.08 0.70
CA ASN A 47 -9.35 -21.03 1.55
C ASN A 47 -9.50 -19.71 2.32
N ASN A 48 -8.42 -18.93 2.44
CA ASN A 48 -8.43 -17.64 3.13
C ASN A 48 -7.58 -16.65 2.34
N ARG A 49 -8.26 -15.80 1.57
CA ARG A 49 -7.61 -14.76 0.76
C ARG A 49 -7.29 -13.56 1.64
N SER A 50 -6.03 -13.17 1.65
CA SER A 50 -5.55 -11.93 2.25
C SER A 50 -4.83 -11.08 1.20
N PHE A 51 -4.62 -9.81 1.51
CA PHE A 51 -4.09 -8.81 0.58
C PHE A 51 -2.95 -8.03 1.24
N PRO A 52 -2.06 -7.41 0.44
CA PRO A 52 -1.08 -6.47 0.97
C PRO A 52 -1.80 -5.41 1.78
N SER A 53 -1.25 -5.07 2.95
CA SER A 53 -1.85 -4.05 3.80
C SER A 53 -0.79 -3.32 4.61
N ILE A 54 -1.09 -2.06 4.91
CA ILE A 54 -0.24 -1.21 5.74
C ILE A 54 -1.00 -0.79 6.99
N GLN A 55 -0.24 -0.47 8.04
CA GLN A 55 -0.73 0.11 9.27
C GLN A 55 -0.10 1.49 9.46
N ILE A 56 -0.94 2.48 9.74
CA ILE A 56 -0.54 3.81 10.14
C ILE A 56 -0.41 3.84 11.66
N LEU A 57 0.78 4.20 12.14
CA LEU A 57 1.15 4.26 13.55
C LEU A 57 1.29 5.72 14.00
N ASN A 58 0.96 5.98 15.26
CA ASN A 58 1.12 7.28 15.92
C ASN A 58 0.41 8.44 15.23
N TYR A 59 -0.66 8.15 14.48
CA TYR A 59 -1.44 9.15 13.77
C TYR A 59 -2.92 8.81 13.83
N TYR A 60 -3.71 9.79 14.28
CA TYR A 60 -5.16 9.71 14.36
C TYR A 60 -5.72 10.94 13.63
N GLY A 61 -6.27 10.71 12.44
CA GLY A 61 -6.70 11.80 11.57
C GLY A 61 -7.04 11.29 10.18
N ARG A 62 -7.42 12.22 9.30
CA ARG A 62 -7.65 11.92 7.89
C ARG A 62 -6.34 11.99 7.13
N GLY A 63 -6.11 11.04 6.22
CA GLY A 63 -4.92 11.06 5.37
C GLY A 63 -5.15 10.37 4.03
N LYS A 64 -4.09 10.32 3.24
CA LYS A 64 -4.07 9.67 1.92
C LYS A 64 -2.86 8.76 1.81
N VAL A 65 -3.07 7.59 1.25
CA VAL A 65 -2.04 6.60 0.95
C VAL A 65 -1.90 6.51 -0.56
N ARG A 66 -0.65 6.49 -1.05
CA ARG A 66 -0.33 6.26 -2.46
C ARG A 66 0.59 5.05 -2.58
N VAL A 67 0.25 4.14 -3.49
CA VAL A 67 1.03 2.94 -3.78
C VAL A 67 1.50 3.00 -5.23
N SER A 68 2.79 2.77 -5.47
CA SER A 68 3.40 2.80 -6.82
C SER A 68 4.44 1.70 -6.95
N LEU A 69 4.73 1.27 -8.18
CA LEU A 69 5.78 0.30 -8.46
C LEU A 69 7.14 1.01 -8.58
N VAL A 70 8.16 0.43 -7.95
CA VAL A 70 9.54 0.91 -8.00
C VAL A 70 10.52 -0.20 -8.37
N THR A 71 11.72 0.17 -8.80
CA THR A 71 12.83 -0.77 -9.01
C THR A 71 13.28 -1.37 -7.69
N LYS A 72 13.80 -2.61 -7.72
CA LYS A 72 14.23 -3.35 -6.52
C LYS A 72 15.47 -2.76 -5.84
N ASN A 73 16.40 -2.23 -6.62
CA ASN A 73 17.72 -1.81 -6.12
C ASN A 73 17.78 -0.29 -5.97
N GLU A 74 18.62 0.18 -5.05
CA GLU A 74 18.91 1.59 -4.87
C GLU A 74 19.76 2.15 -6.04
N PRO A 75 19.52 3.41 -6.48
CA PRO A 75 18.42 4.27 -6.05
C PRO A 75 17.07 3.76 -6.59
N TYR A 76 16.05 3.69 -5.73
CA TYR A 76 14.70 3.27 -6.13
C TYR A 76 14.13 4.27 -7.14
N ARG A 77 13.73 3.78 -8.32
CA ARG A 77 13.14 4.58 -9.41
C ARG A 77 11.75 4.05 -9.76
N PRO A 78 10.87 4.87 -10.36
CA PRO A 78 9.60 4.39 -10.89
C PRO A 78 9.82 3.19 -11.82
N HIS A 79 9.07 2.10 -11.60
CA HIS A 79 9.13 0.93 -12.47
C HIS A 79 8.43 1.23 -13.80
N PRO A 80 8.88 0.70 -14.95
CA PRO A 80 8.19 0.86 -16.24
C PRO A 80 6.83 0.14 -16.33
N HIS A 81 6.44 -0.62 -15.29
CA HIS A 81 5.14 -1.27 -15.24
C HIS A 81 4.20 -0.41 -14.40
N GLU A 82 2.93 -0.47 -14.75
CA GLU A 82 1.87 0.30 -14.09
C GLU A 82 1.08 -0.61 -13.13
N LEU A 83 0.70 -0.08 -11.96
CA LEU A 83 -0.40 -0.68 -11.21
C LEU A 83 -1.70 -0.44 -11.98
N VAL A 84 -2.50 -1.49 -12.08
CA VAL A 84 -3.79 -1.48 -12.74
C VAL A 84 -4.84 -2.09 -11.81
N GLY A 85 -6.04 -1.54 -11.86
CA GLY A 85 -7.11 -1.91 -10.95
C GLY A 85 -8.18 -0.82 -10.95
N LYS A 86 -9.29 -1.09 -10.26
CA LYS A 86 -10.46 -0.20 -10.24
C LYS A 86 -10.12 1.22 -9.77
N ASP A 87 -9.26 1.34 -8.75
CA ASP A 87 -8.88 2.60 -8.12
C ASP A 87 -7.44 3.02 -8.46
N CYS A 88 -6.89 2.49 -9.56
CA CYS A 88 -5.57 2.88 -10.06
C CYS A 88 -5.71 3.96 -11.14
N VAL A 89 -4.89 5.00 -11.06
CA VAL A 89 -4.79 6.09 -12.04
C VAL A 89 -3.32 6.29 -12.36
N ASP A 90 -2.97 6.44 -13.64
CA ASP A 90 -1.61 6.67 -14.12
C ASP A 90 -0.54 5.74 -13.50
N GLY A 91 -0.90 4.47 -13.32
CA GLY A 91 0.01 3.44 -12.81
C GLY A 91 0.22 3.41 -11.30
N TYR A 92 -0.56 4.17 -10.52
CA TYR A 92 -0.52 4.14 -9.06
C TYR A 92 -1.92 4.01 -8.46
N TYR A 93 -2.00 3.50 -7.22
CA TYR A 93 -3.22 3.43 -6.42
C TYR A 93 -3.23 4.56 -5.39
N GLU A 94 -4.40 5.15 -5.13
CA GLU A 94 -4.60 6.12 -4.06
C GLU A 94 -5.87 5.82 -3.25
N ALA A 95 -5.77 5.95 -1.93
CA ALA A 95 -6.91 5.82 -1.03
C ALA A 95 -6.86 6.83 0.11
N GLU A 96 -8.02 7.35 0.46
CA GLU A 96 -8.20 8.20 1.64
C GLU A 96 -8.61 7.35 2.84
N PHE A 97 -8.09 7.71 4.01
CA PHE A 97 -8.45 7.08 5.27
C PHE A 97 -8.94 8.09 6.29
N GLY A 98 -9.88 7.65 7.12
CA GLY A 98 -10.47 8.43 8.21
C GLY A 98 -9.79 8.15 9.56
N PRO A 99 -10.16 8.91 10.61
CA PRO A 99 -9.57 8.81 11.94
C PRO A 99 -9.73 7.42 12.59
N ASP A 100 -10.75 6.65 12.18
CA ASP A 100 -11.05 5.33 12.73
C ASP A 100 -10.36 4.18 11.98
N ARG A 101 -9.59 4.47 10.92
CA ARG A 101 -8.92 3.45 10.09
C ARG A 101 -7.41 3.57 10.21
N SER A 102 -6.81 2.67 10.99
CA SER A 102 -5.36 2.55 11.12
C SER A 102 -4.75 1.51 10.17
N ILE A 103 -5.54 0.54 9.67
CA ILE A 103 -5.08 -0.46 8.69
C ILE A 103 -5.76 -0.20 7.34
N ILE A 104 -4.95 -0.12 6.28
CA ILE A 104 -5.39 0.14 4.90
C ILE A 104 -4.96 -1.05 4.02
N MET A 105 -5.93 -1.59 3.27
CA MET A 105 -5.74 -2.62 2.24
C MET A 105 -5.57 -1.98 0.87
#